data_AF-A0A9Q1F0P7-F1
#
_entry.id   AF-A0A9Q1F0P7-F1
#
_cell.length_a   1.000
_cell.length_b   1.000
_cell.length_c   1.000
_cell.angle_alpha   90.00
_cell.angle_beta   90.00
_cell.angle_gamma   90.00
#
_symmetry.space_group_name_H-M   'P 1'
#
loop_
_entity.id
_entity.type
_entity.pdbx_description
1 polymer ?
#
loop_
_entity_poly.entity_id
_entity_poly.type
_entity_poly.pdbx_seq_one_letter_code
_entity_poly.pdbx_strand_id
1 'polypeptide(L)'
;MRKCPCPVPACCFRGQKLDRHLARSHVELTQKRCQAYSHRAKREEAIAQLGQLRASNPAVPMVSQLDLQASEGGSAEREVAEDGGCQNPACDRQRQDLEDKVSRLEKELRALRRRFRRYVCRRVVPQVAAEVQAEAGPSTVGQKRSRAEEEEEADEAGGPEREEAAEMEEEPENHELLTMSRKVVLHQLAVKASKVKDGGQGHTE
;
A
#
# COMPACT_ATOMS: atom_id res chain seq x y z
N MET A 1 -26.26 9.13 14.73
CA MET A 1 -25.17 8.64 13.85
C MET A 1 -25.77 7.73 12.81
N ARG A 2 -25.58 8.07 11.53
CA ARG A 2 -26.23 7.34 10.44
C ARG A 2 -25.32 6.15 10.09
N LYS A 3 -25.74 4.94 10.44
CA LYS A 3 -25.16 3.64 10.01
C LYS A 3 -23.62 3.64 9.85
N CYS A 4 -22.87 3.80 10.94
CA CYS A 4 -21.42 3.65 10.88
C CYS A 4 -21.01 2.17 10.92
N PRO A 5 -20.03 1.75 10.11
CA PRO A 5 -19.43 0.42 10.23
C PRO A 5 -18.64 0.30 11.53
N CYS A 6 -18.53 -0.92 12.06
CA CYS A 6 -17.67 -1.19 13.21
C CYS A 6 -16.19 -1.01 12.82
N PRO A 7 -15.39 -0.28 13.63
CA PRO A 7 -13.97 -0.07 13.36
C PRO A 7 -13.09 -1.26 13.78
N VAL A 8 -13.66 -2.31 14.38
CA VAL A 8 -12.91 -3.51 14.79
C VAL A 8 -12.65 -4.38 13.55
N PRO A 9 -11.40 -4.79 13.27
CA PRO A 9 -11.07 -5.67 12.15
C PRO A 9 -11.89 -6.96 12.20
N ALA A 10 -12.34 -7.43 11.04
CA ALA A 10 -13.20 -8.61 10.89
C ALA A 10 -14.62 -8.51 11.49
N CYS A 11 -15.02 -7.36 12.05
CA CYS A 11 -16.41 -7.13 12.46
C CYS A 11 -17.25 -6.55 11.31
N CYS A 12 -18.31 -7.27 10.91
CA CYS A 12 -19.19 -6.86 9.81
C CYS A 12 -20.38 -6.00 10.24
N PHE A 13 -20.45 -5.56 11.50
CA PHE A 13 -21.59 -4.80 12.00
C PHE A 13 -21.68 -3.41 11.32
N ARG A 14 -22.88 -3.06 10.86
CA ARG A 14 -23.22 -1.74 10.32
C ARG A 14 -24.53 -1.29 10.95
N GLY A 15 -24.50 -0.24 11.76
CA GLY A 15 -25.69 0.18 12.50
C GLY A 15 -25.58 1.55 13.12
N GLN A 16 -26.68 2.04 13.69
CA GLN A 16 -26.74 3.38 14.27
C GLN A 16 -26.18 3.45 15.71
N LYS A 17 -26.09 2.31 16.41
CA LYS A 17 -25.71 2.23 17.83
C LYS A 17 -24.36 1.56 18.01
N LEU A 18 -23.30 2.16 17.45
CA LEU A 18 -21.94 1.64 17.52
C LEU A 18 -21.46 1.47 18.97
N ASP A 19 -21.73 2.44 19.85
CA ASP A 19 -21.32 2.38 21.26
C ASP A 19 -21.87 1.15 21.99
N ARG A 20 -23.16 0.85 21.77
CA ARG A 20 -23.82 -0.33 22.35
C ARG A 20 -23.28 -1.62 21.74
N HIS A 21 -22.97 -1.62 20.45
CA HIS A 21 -22.39 -2.77 19.77
C HIS A 21 -20.98 -3.08 20.30
N LEU A 22 -20.11 -2.07 20.42
CA LEU A 22 -18.76 -2.23 20.96
C LEU A 22 -18.80 -2.81 22.38
N ALA A 23 -19.71 -2.32 23.23
CA ALA A 23 -19.84 -2.82 24.60
C ALA A 23 -20.40 -4.25 24.73
N ARG A 24 -21.22 -4.72 23.76
CA ARG A 24 -21.92 -6.01 23.86
C ARG A 24 -21.27 -7.12 23.02
N SER A 25 -20.74 -6.78 21.85
CA SER A 25 -20.19 -7.75 20.89
C SER A 25 -18.68 -7.90 20.98
N HIS A 26 -17.99 -6.95 21.61
CA HIS A 26 -16.54 -6.96 21.78
C HIS A 26 -16.16 -6.92 23.26
N VAL A 27 -16.50 -7.99 23.98
CA VAL A 27 -16.25 -8.13 25.42
C VAL A 27 -14.74 -8.09 25.73
N GLU A 28 -13.91 -8.46 24.75
CA GLU A 28 -12.44 -8.41 24.82
C GLU A 28 -11.87 -6.97 24.82
N LEU A 29 -12.68 -5.97 24.47
CA LEU A 29 -12.26 -4.58 24.45
C LEU A 29 -12.49 -3.92 25.80
N THR A 30 -11.44 -3.29 26.32
CA THR A 30 -11.56 -2.42 27.49
C THR A 30 -12.42 -1.19 27.17
N GLN A 31 -13.06 -0.62 28.19
CA GLN A 31 -13.90 0.58 28.04
C GLN A 31 -13.14 1.74 27.35
N LYS A 32 -11.86 1.92 27.66
CA LYS A 32 -10.99 2.91 27.00
C LYS A 32 -10.85 2.66 25.50
N ARG A 33 -10.64 1.40 25.09
CA ARG A 33 -10.56 1.02 23.67
C ARG A 33 -11.90 1.22 22.96
N CYS A 34 -13.02 0.86 23.59
CA CYS A 34 -14.35 1.11 23.05
C CYS A 34 -14.60 2.61 22.78
N GLN A 35 -14.20 3.48 23.72
CA GLN A 35 -14.29 4.93 23.54
C GLN A 35 -13.39 5.43 22.41
N ALA A 36 -12.15 4.96 22.34
CA ALA A 36 -11.22 5.33 21.26
C ALA A 36 -11.76 4.94 19.88
N TYR A 37 -12.31 3.72 19.75
CA TYR A 37 -12.94 3.26 18.53
C TYR A 37 -14.19 4.05 18.15
N SER A 38 -15.04 4.36 19.12
CA SER A 38 -16.19 5.24 18.91
C SER A 38 -15.76 6.62 18.40
N HIS A 39 -14.80 7.25 19.08
CA HIS A 39 -14.31 8.57 18.69
C HIS A 39 -13.69 8.56 17.28
N ARG A 40 -12.91 7.53 16.95
CA ARG A 40 -12.36 7.33 15.62
C ARG A 40 -13.46 7.24 14.57
N ALA A 41 -14.47 6.40 14.77
CA ALA A 41 -15.58 6.24 13.84
C ALA A 41 -16.37 7.55 13.64
N LYS A 42 -16.57 8.34 14.71
CA LYS A 42 -17.21 9.67 14.64
C LYS A 42 -16.40 10.64 13.81
N ARG A 43 -15.08 10.66 14.00
CA ARG A 43 -14.16 11.52 13.24
C ARG A 43 -14.17 11.15 11.76
N GLU A 44 -14.12 9.86 11.43
CA GLU A 44 -14.18 9.38 10.05
C GLU A 44 -15.50 9.75 9.38
N GLU A 45 -16.65 9.60 10.07
CA GLU A 45 -17.97 10.01 9.57
C GLU A 45 -18.00 11.53 9.31
N ALA A 46 -17.48 12.35 10.24
CA ALA A 46 -17.43 13.80 10.10
C ALA A 46 -16.57 14.23 8.90
N ILE A 47 -15.39 13.62 8.71
CA ILE A 47 -14.53 13.90 7.55
C ILE A 47 -15.24 13.53 6.25
N ALA A 48 -15.92 12.38 6.19
CA ALA A 48 -16.67 11.97 5.01
C ALA A 48 -17.82 12.94 4.69
N GLN A 49 -18.56 13.39 5.70
CA GLN A 49 -19.62 14.40 5.54
C GLN A 49 -19.07 15.74 5.07
N LEU A 50 -17.96 16.20 5.65
CA LEU A 50 -17.27 17.41 5.20
C LEU A 50 -16.79 17.28 3.75
N GLY A 51 -16.29 16.11 3.35
CA GLY A 51 -15.92 15.81 1.97
C GLY A 51 -17.11 15.93 1.02
N GLN A 52 -18.26 15.36 1.39
CA GLN A 52 -19.50 15.47 0.61
C GLN A 52 -19.99 16.92 0.51
N LEU A 53 -19.96 17.66 1.63
CA LEU A 53 -20.33 19.07 1.64
C LEU A 53 -19.39 19.89 0.74
N ARG A 54 -18.08 19.69 0.83
CA ARG A 54 -17.11 20.35 -0.06
C ARG A 54 -17.33 20.00 -1.53
N ALA A 55 -17.65 18.74 -1.83
CA ALA A 55 -17.95 18.30 -3.19
C ALA A 55 -19.21 18.98 -3.77
N SER A 56 -20.20 19.29 -2.93
CA SER A 56 -21.39 20.05 -3.35
C SER A 56 -21.15 21.55 -3.55
N ASN A 57 -19.92 22.04 -3.29
CA ASN A 57 -19.52 23.45 -3.36
C ASN A 57 -20.62 24.45 -2.88
N PRO A 58 -21.16 24.27 -1.67
CA PRO A 58 -22.21 25.15 -1.17
C PRO A 58 -21.63 26.55 -1.02
N ALA A 59 -22.38 27.55 -1.50
CA ALA A 59 -22.06 28.94 -1.23
C ALA A 59 -22.01 29.13 0.29
N VAL A 60 -20.82 29.40 0.83
CA VAL A 60 -20.64 29.62 2.27
C VAL A 60 -21.31 30.96 2.58
N PRO A 61 -22.37 31.01 3.40
CA PRO A 61 -22.97 32.28 3.78
C PRO A 61 -21.94 33.04 4.62
N MET A 62 -21.39 34.13 4.08
CA MET A 62 -20.53 35.03 4.84
C MET A 62 -21.41 35.79 5.84
N VAL A 63 -21.31 35.44 7.13
CA VAL A 63 -22.15 36.01 8.20
C VAL A 63 -21.63 37.38 8.69
N SER A 64 -20.50 37.86 8.17
CA SER A 64 -20.16 39.28 8.22
C SER A 64 -19.55 39.72 6.89
N GLN A 65 -20.17 40.69 6.24
CA GLN A 65 -19.52 41.41 5.16
C GLN A 65 -18.51 42.35 5.82
N LEU A 66 -17.23 42.12 5.55
CA LEU A 66 -16.19 43.08 5.91
C LEU A 66 -16.36 44.25 4.93
N ASP A 67 -16.93 45.36 5.39
CA ASP A 67 -17.10 46.61 4.61
C ASP A 67 -15.71 47.21 4.35
N LEU A 68 -15.00 46.67 3.36
CA LEU A 68 -13.85 47.33 2.77
C LEU A 68 -14.40 48.33 1.77
N GLN A 69 -14.33 49.62 2.11
CA GLN A 69 -14.64 50.71 1.17
C GLN A 69 -13.90 50.44 -0.13
N ALA A 70 -14.67 50.31 -1.22
CA ALA A 70 -14.19 50.03 -2.55
C ALA A 70 -13.21 51.12 -3.00
N SER A 71 -11.91 50.82 -2.97
CA SER A 71 -10.99 51.44 -3.92
C SER A 71 -11.26 50.78 -5.26
N GLU A 72 -11.76 51.57 -6.20
CA GLU A 72 -12.09 51.14 -7.55
C GLU A 72 -10.90 50.47 -8.24
N GLY A 73 -11.18 49.40 -9.00
CA GLY A 73 -10.30 48.91 -10.04
C GLY A 73 -9.52 47.64 -9.69
N GLY A 74 -10.03 46.50 -10.15
CA GLY A 74 -9.23 45.28 -10.23
C GLY A 74 -10.08 44.04 -10.39
N SER A 75 -10.41 43.68 -11.64
CA SER A 75 -10.82 42.33 -11.98
C SER A 75 -9.69 41.37 -11.59
N ALA A 76 -9.80 40.73 -10.43
CA ALA A 76 -8.88 39.70 -10.01
C ALA A 76 -9.17 38.44 -10.83
N GLU A 77 -8.64 38.39 -12.05
CA GLU A 77 -8.23 37.12 -12.63
C GLU A 77 -7.38 36.42 -11.58
N ARG A 78 -7.79 35.21 -11.21
CA ARG A 78 -7.12 34.40 -10.21
C ARG A 78 -5.81 33.93 -10.82
N GLU A 79 -4.80 34.78 -10.79
CA GLU A 79 -3.42 34.39 -10.99
C GLU A 79 -3.14 33.26 -9.99
N VAL A 80 -2.77 32.10 -10.51
CA VAL A 80 -2.23 31.01 -9.70
C VAL A 80 -0.99 31.61 -9.09
N ALA A 81 -1.09 32.05 -7.84
CA ALA A 81 0.04 32.57 -7.10
C ALA A 81 1.14 31.52 -7.19
N GLU A 82 2.19 31.85 -7.95
CA GLU A 82 3.43 31.09 -7.97
C GLU A 82 3.81 30.86 -6.50
N ASP A 83 4.08 29.60 -6.17
CA ASP A 83 4.32 29.11 -4.82
C ASP A 83 5.53 29.86 -4.25
N GLY A 84 5.26 30.99 -3.61
CA GLY A 84 6.27 31.85 -3.02
C GLY A 84 6.98 31.04 -1.96
N GLY A 85 8.21 30.60 -2.27
CA GLY A 85 9.03 29.80 -1.38
C GLY A 85 9.03 30.37 0.04
N CYS A 86 9.01 29.47 1.03
CA CYS A 86 9.00 29.88 2.42
C CYS A 86 10.25 30.72 2.74
N GLN A 87 10.09 31.92 3.30
CA GLN A 87 11.23 32.79 3.66
C GLN A 87 12.01 32.30 4.89
N ASN A 88 11.57 31.22 5.53
CA ASN A 88 12.21 30.69 6.72
C ASN A 88 13.27 29.63 6.34
N PRO A 89 14.57 29.86 6.61
CA PRO A 89 15.63 28.92 6.23
C PRO A 89 15.52 27.57 6.93
N ALA A 90 14.86 27.49 8.09
CA ALA A 90 14.58 26.20 8.74
C ALA A 90 13.54 25.38 7.97
N CYS A 91 12.57 26.05 7.33
CA CYS A 91 11.56 25.40 6.50
C CYS A 91 12.20 24.85 5.22
N ASP A 92 13.11 25.59 4.59
CA ASP A 92 13.86 25.12 3.42
C ASP A 92 14.70 23.88 3.72
N ARG A 93 15.39 23.85 4.87
CA ARG A 93 16.13 22.65 5.31
C ARG A 93 15.22 21.46 5.51
N GLN A 94 14.08 21.64 6.17
CA GLN A 94 13.10 20.57 6.34
C GLN A 94 12.53 20.07 5.01
N ARG A 95 12.30 20.99 4.05
CA ARG A 95 11.85 20.63 2.72
C ARG A 95 12.90 19.79 2.00
N GLN A 96 14.17 20.22 2.03
CA GLN A 96 15.30 19.45 1.47
C GLN A 96 15.43 18.07 2.13
N ASP A 97 15.37 17.99 3.46
CA ASP A 97 15.42 16.71 4.19
C ASP A 97 14.30 15.75 3.76
N LEU A 98 13.11 16.29 3.49
CA LEU A 98 11.98 15.50 3.01
C LEU A 98 12.16 15.07 1.55
N GLU A 99 12.64 15.96 0.68
CA GLU A 99 12.99 15.65 -0.71
C GLU A 99 14.07 14.55 -0.78
N ASP A 100 15.09 14.64 0.06
CA ASP A 100 16.16 13.63 0.17
C ASP A 100 15.61 12.29 0.64
N LYS A 101 14.73 12.28 1.65
CA LYS A 101 14.05 11.05 2.12
C LYS A 101 13.20 10.42 1.03
N VAL A 102 12.44 11.22 0.28
CA VAL A 102 11.64 10.73 -0.85
C VAL A 102 12.56 10.11 -1.89
N SER A 103 13.63 10.80 -2.30
CA SER A 103 14.58 10.29 -3.29
C SER A 103 15.25 8.98 -2.84
N ARG A 104 15.60 8.85 -1.56
CA ARG A 104 16.16 7.64 -0.97
C ARG A 104 15.16 6.48 -1.02
N LEU A 105 13.93 6.71 -0.58
CA LEU A 105 12.87 5.69 -0.58
C LEU A 105 12.54 5.23 -2.02
N GLU A 106 12.55 6.13 -2.98
CA GLU A 106 12.36 5.78 -4.39
C GLU A 106 13.49 4.90 -4.94
N LYS A 107 14.74 5.19 -4.58
CA LYS A 107 15.91 4.36 -4.93
C LYS A 107 15.79 2.97 -4.29
N GLU A 108 15.41 2.89 -3.02
CA GLU A 108 15.20 1.63 -2.31
C GLU A 108 14.08 0.80 -2.95
N LEU A 109 12.93 1.41 -3.27
CA LEU A 109 11.83 0.76 -3.99
C LEU A 109 12.27 0.26 -5.36
N ARG A 110 13.05 1.05 -6.11
CA ARG A 110 13.59 0.64 -7.41
C ARG A 110 14.54 -0.56 -7.26
N ALA A 111 15.42 -0.54 -6.26
CA ALA A 111 16.34 -1.64 -5.98
C ALA A 111 15.59 -2.91 -5.56
N LEU A 112 14.55 -2.78 -4.73
CA LEU A 112 13.73 -3.89 -4.27
C LEU A 112 12.94 -4.51 -5.44
N ARG A 113 12.31 -3.68 -6.29
CA ARG A 113 11.65 -4.14 -7.54
C ARG A 113 12.63 -4.87 -8.45
N ARG A 114 13.87 -4.38 -8.62
CA ARG A 114 14.93 -5.06 -9.38
C ARG A 114 15.32 -6.41 -8.75
N ARG A 115 15.41 -6.49 -7.42
CA ARG A 115 15.70 -7.75 -6.70
C ARG A 115 14.57 -8.77 -6.88
N PHE A 116 13.31 -8.34 -6.70
CA PHE A 116 12.14 -9.21 -6.91
C PHE A 116 12.04 -9.69 -8.36
N ARG A 117 12.26 -8.81 -9.35
CA ARG A 117 12.29 -9.20 -10.76
C ARG A 117 13.35 -10.28 -11.02
N ARG A 118 14.56 -10.09 -10.49
CA ARG A 118 15.64 -11.11 -10.59
C ARG A 118 15.25 -12.42 -9.92
N TYR A 119 14.64 -12.37 -8.73
CA TYR A 119 14.16 -13.56 -8.04
C TYR A 119 13.10 -14.32 -8.85
N VAL A 120 12.10 -13.63 -9.37
CA VAL A 120 11.02 -14.22 -10.18
C VAL A 120 11.58 -14.82 -11.47
N CYS A 121 12.40 -14.07 -12.23
CA CYS A 121 13.00 -14.58 -13.46
C CYS A 121 13.95 -15.76 -13.24
N ARG A 122 14.69 -15.82 -12.12
CA ARG A 122 15.64 -16.90 -11.85
C ARG A 122 15.01 -18.15 -11.23
N ARG A 123 13.99 -18.01 -10.39
CA ARG A 123 13.42 -19.14 -9.65
C ARG A 123 12.03 -19.55 -10.11
N VAL A 124 11.16 -18.59 -10.39
CA VAL A 124 9.75 -18.87 -10.64
C VAL A 124 9.51 -19.18 -12.12
N VAL A 125 10.04 -18.35 -13.03
CA VAL A 125 9.83 -18.54 -14.47
C VAL A 125 10.34 -19.91 -14.97
N PRO A 126 11.54 -20.39 -14.59
CA PRO A 126 12.00 -21.70 -15.04
C PRO A 126 11.20 -22.87 -14.45
N GLN A 127 10.71 -22.73 -13.20
CA GLN A 127 9.88 -23.77 -12.57
C GLN A 127 8.52 -23.88 -13.27
N VAL A 128 7.86 -22.76 -13.52
CA VAL A 128 6.58 -22.73 -14.24
C VAL A 128 6.76 -23.18 -15.70
N ALA A 129 7.86 -22.80 -16.36
CA ALA A 129 8.16 -23.26 -17.72
C ALA A 129 8.40 -24.78 -17.78
N ALA A 130 9.08 -25.36 -16.78
CA ALA A 130 9.29 -26.80 -16.68
C ALA A 130 7.99 -27.56 -16.39
N GLU A 131 7.11 -27.02 -15.53
CA GLU A 131 5.78 -27.59 -15.27
C GLU A 131 4.89 -27.53 -16.53
N VAL A 132 4.88 -26.41 -17.26
CA VAL A 132 4.12 -26.30 -18.53
C VAL A 132 4.64 -27.27 -19.60
N GLN A 133 5.96 -27.51 -19.65
CA GLN A 133 6.54 -28.52 -20.56
C GLN A 133 6.29 -29.97 -20.12
N ALA A 134 6.10 -30.23 -18.82
CA ALA A 134 5.73 -31.56 -18.33
C ALA A 134 4.26 -31.90 -18.60
N GLU A 135 3.38 -30.91 -18.60
CA GLU A 135 1.95 -31.07 -18.93
C GLU A 135 1.70 -31.07 -20.45
N ALA A 136 2.61 -30.50 -21.25
CA ALA A 136 2.59 -30.58 -22.70
C ALA A 136 3.30 -31.88 -23.17
N GLY A 137 2.54 -32.98 -23.24
CA GLY A 137 3.03 -34.24 -23.78
C GLY A 137 3.69 -34.12 -25.18
N PRO A 138 4.46 -35.13 -25.61
CA PRO A 138 5.30 -35.06 -26.81
C PRO A 138 4.45 -34.91 -28.09
N SER A 139 4.24 -33.67 -28.52
CA SER A 139 3.71 -33.37 -29.85
C SER A 139 4.87 -33.34 -30.84
N THR A 140 4.94 -34.40 -31.63
CA THR A 140 5.90 -34.58 -32.72
C THR A 140 5.56 -33.66 -33.89
N VAL A 141 6.04 -32.41 -33.88
CA VAL A 141 6.11 -31.62 -35.13
C VAL A 141 7.37 -30.74 -35.14
N GLY A 142 8.35 -31.15 -35.95
CA GLY A 142 8.97 -30.27 -36.93
C GLY A 142 9.79 -29.07 -36.46
N GLN A 143 10.99 -29.36 -35.98
CA GLN A 143 12.25 -28.67 -36.29
C GLN A 143 12.21 -27.57 -37.37
N LYS A 144 12.61 -26.34 -37.04
CA LYS A 144 13.50 -25.51 -37.88
C LYS A 144 14.27 -24.47 -37.06
N ARG A 145 15.59 -24.48 -37.29
CA ARG A 145 16.66 -23.68 -36.68
C ARG A 145 16.85 -22.36 -37.42
N SER A 146 17.22 -21.31 -36.68
CA SER A 146 18.17 -20.24 -37.04
C SER A 146 18.30 -19.32 -35.80
N ARG A 147 19.43 -19.23 -35.07
CA ARG A 147 20.81 -18.77 -35.37
C ARG A 147 20.95 -17.24 -35.33
N ALA A 148 21.68 -16.78 -34.28
CA ALA A 148 22.49 -15.55 -34.10
C ALA A 148 21.72 -14.20 -34.11
N GLU A 149 22.08 -13.11 -33.42
CA GLU A 149 23.34 -12.48 -32.93
C GLU A 149 22.97 -11.62 -31.68
N GLU A 150 23.67 -11.67 -30.53
CA GLU A 150 24.86 -10.91 -30.12
C GLU A 150 24.92 -9.43 -30.56
N GLU A 151 24.60 -8.50 -29.65
CA GLU A 151 25.29 -7.20 -29.52
C GLU A 151 25.48 -6.87 -28.04
N GLU A 152 26.74 -6.91 -27.62
CA GLU A 152 27.26 -6.27 -26.42
C GLU A 152 27.39 -4.76 -26.67
N GLU A 153 27.01 -3.93 -25.71
CA GLU A 153 27.61 -2.60 -25.59
C GLU A 153 28.04 -2.39 -24.14
N ALA A 154 29.34 -2.20 -23.99
CA ALA A 154 30.04 -1.86 -22.77
C ALA A 154 30.08 -0.33 -22.62
N ASP A 155 29.87 0.18 -21.41
CA ASP A 155 30.50 1.44 -21.01
C ASP A 155 30.98 1.32 -19.55
N GLU A 156 32.31 1.42 -19.45
CA GLU A 156 33.17 1.78 -18.33
C GLU A 156 32.69 3.11 -17.68
N ALA A 157 33.08 3.64 -16.53
CA ALA A 157 34.04 3.39 -15.47
C ALA A 157 33.52 4.18 -14.24
N GLY A 158 33.97 3.83 -13.03
CA GLY A 158 33.82 4.74 -11.88
C GLY A 158 33.68 4.06 -10.52
N GLY A 159 34.73 3.36 -10.09
CA GLY A 159 35.09 3.26 -8.68
C GLY A 159 36.57 3.63 -8.54
N PRO A 160 37.14 3.78 -7.32
CA PRO A 160 36.57 3.41 -6.02
C PRO A 160 36.75 4.50 -4.96
N GLU A 161 35.88 4.56 -3.95
CA GLU A 161 36.34 4.95 -2.60
C GLU A 161 35.80 3.97 -1.56
N ARG A 162 36.73 3.62 -0.68
CA ARG A 162 36.74 2.58 0.34
C ARG A 162 36.38 3.24 1.68
N GLU A 163 35.95 2.40 2.63
CA GLU A 163 35.69 2.72 4.06
C GLU A 163 34.28 3.31 4.28
N GLU A 164 33.40 2.78 5.12
CA GLU A 164 33.59 2.22 6.45
C GLU A 164 32.72 0.97 6.69
N ALA A 165 33.29 -0.02 7.38
CA ALA A 165 32.55 -1.11 7.99
C ALA A 165 31.86 -0.58 9.26
N ALA A 166 30.55 -0.35 9.18
CA ALA A 166 29.70 -0.19 10.36
C ALA A 166 28.92 -1.50 10.55
N GLU A 167 29.34 -2.27 11.54
CA GLU A 167 28.57 -3.36 12.15
C GLU A 167 27.23 -2.78 12.63
N MET A 168 26.15 -3.05 11.90
CA MET A 168 24.78 -2.86 12.38
C MET A 168 24.26 -4.24 12.78
N GLU A 169 24.06 -4.41 14.09
CA GLU A 169 23.33 -5.53 14.64
C GLU A 169 21.96 -5.65 13.96
N GLU A 170 21.73 -6.74 13.23
CA GLU A 170 20.43 -7.07 12.66
C GLU A 170 19.42 -7.32 13.78
N GLU A 171 18.43 -6.43 13.92
CA GLU A 171 17.23 -6.70 14.71
C GLU A 171 16.50 -7.95 14.15
N PRO A 172 16.34 -9.02 14.94
CA PRO A 172 15.81 -10.31 14.47
C PRO A 172 14.28 -10.33 14.23
N GLU A 173 13.57 -9.25 14.52
CA GLU A 173 12.09 -9.25 14.59
C GLU A 173 11.41 -9.43 13.22
N ASN A 174 12.07 -9.06 12.12
CA ASN A 174 11.47 -9.19 10.78
C ASN A 174 11.55 -10.61 10.19
N HIS A 175 12.46 -11.47 10.67
CA HIS A 175 12.56 -12.86 10.21
C HIS A 175 11.42 -13.72 10.76
N GLU A 176 10.94 -13.44 11.98
CA GLU A 176 9.82 -14.16 12.58
C GLU A 176 8.48 -13.87 11.88
N LEU A 177 8.23 -12.63 11.46
CA LEU A 177 7.00 -12.27 10.74
C LEU A 177 6.93 -12.91 9.33
N LEU A 178 8.07 -13.02 8.65
CA LEU A 178 8.18 -13.70 7.36
C LEU A 178 8.01 -15.23 7.48
N THR A 179 8.56 -15.83 8.54
CA THR A 179 8.39 -17.27 8.80
C THR A 179 6.96 -17.62 9.27
N MET A 180 6.31 -16.75 10.05
CA MET A 180 4.89 -16.88 10.43
C MET A 180 3.98 -16.87 9.20
N SER A 181 4.20 -15.94 8.28
CA SER A 181 3.41 -15.83 7.04
C SER A 181 3.54 -17.07 6.16
N ARG A 182 4.76 -17.64 6.06
CA ARG A 182 5.00 -18.87 5.28
C ARG A 182 4.32 -20.10 5.89
N LYS A 183 4.31 -20.24 7.22
CA LYS A 183 3.63 -21.35 7.92
C LYS A 183 2.11 -21.28 7.74
N VAL A 184 1.52 -20.09 7.80
CA VAL A 184 0.07 -19.89 7.59
C VAL A 184 -0.34 -20.27 6.16
N VAL A 185 0.45 -19.88 5.16
CA VAL A 185 0.19 -20.24 3.76
C VAL A 185 0.29 -21.75 3.54
N LEU A 186 1.33 -22.40 4.08
CA LEU A 186 1.48 -23.86 3.97
C LEU A 186 0.34 -24.63 4.67
N HIS A 187 -0.10 -24.17 5.83
CA HIS A 187 -1.24 -24.78 6.54
C HIS A 187 -2.55 -24.62 5.75
N GLN A 188 -2.81 -23.45 5.15
CA GLN A 188 -3.99 -23.27 4.30
C GLN A 188 -3.97 -24.16 3.05
N LEU A 189 -2.80 -24.37 2.44
CA LEU A 189 -2.64 -25.27 1.31
C LEU A 189 -2.86 -26.74 1.71
N ALA A 190 -2.34 -27.16 2.87
CA ALA A 190 -2.56 -28.51 3.40
C ALA A 190 -4.04 -28.78 3.70
N VAL A 191 -4.73 -27.84 4.35
CA VAL A 191 -6.17 -27.96 4.63
C VAL A 191 -7.00 -28.05 3.34
N LYS A 192 -6.64 -27.27 2.31
CA LYS A 192 -7.29 -27.35 0.99
C LYS A 192 -7.04 -28.69 0.31
N ALA A 193 -5.84 -29.24 0.40
CA ALA A 193 -5.52 -30.54 -0.18
C ALA A 193 -6.30 -31.69 0.49
N SER A 194 -6.47 -31.67 1.82
CA SER A 194 -7.28 -32.68 2.52
C SER A 194 -8.77 -32.59 2.15
N LYS A 195 -9.31 -31.38 1.99
CA LYS A 195 -10.71 -31.15 1.60
C LYS A 195 -11.06 -31.74 0.22
N VAL A 196 -10.10 -31.76 -0.71
CA VAL A 196 -10.27 -32.35 -2.05
C VAL A 196 -10.27 -33.88 -2.00
N LYS A 197 -9.58 -34.48 -1.03
CA LYS A 197 -9.44 -35.94 -0.91
C LYS A 197 -10.69 -36.62 -0.32
N ASP A 198 -11.42 -35.92 0.53
CA ASP A 198 -12.64 -36.45 1.17
C ASP A 198 -13.93 -36.24 0.35
N GLY A 199 -13.88 -35.46 -0.74
CA GLY A 199 -15.04 -35.17 -1.59
C GLY A 199 -15.24 -36.13 -2.78
N GLY A 200 -14.35 -37.11 -2.97
CA GLY A 200 -14.30 -37.96 -4.18
C GLY A 200 -14.92 -39.35 -4.06
N GLN A 201 -15.50 -39.73 -2.91
CA GLN A 201 -16.12 -41.03 -2.72
C GLN A 201 -17.62 -40.86 -2.46
N GLY A 202 -18.44 -40.95 -3.50
CA GLY A 202 -19.88 -41.09 -3.33
C GLY A 202 -20.73 -40.54 -4.45
N HIS A 203 -20.72 -41.19 -5.61
CA HIS A 203 -21.95 -41.56 -6.33
C HIS A 203 -21.63 -42.37 -7.58
N THR A 204 -21.71 -43.69 -7.44
CA THR A 204 -22.05 -44.59 -8.55
C THR A 204 -23.15 -45.49 -8.05
N GLU A 205 -24.39 -45.14 -8.38
CA GLU A 205 -25.53 -46.06 -8.49
C GLU A 205 -26.22 -45.78 -9.83
#